data_AF-A0A933Z421-F1
#
_entry.id   AF-A0A933Z421-F1
#
_cell.length_a   1.000
_cell.length_b   1.000
_cell.length_c   1.000
_cell.angle_alpha   90.00
_cell.angle_beta   90.00
_cell.angle_gamma   90.00
#
_symmetry.space_group_name_H-M   'P 1'
#
loop_
_entity.id
_entity.type
_entity.pdbx_description
1 polymer ?
#
loop_
_entity_poly.entity_id
_entity_poly.type
_entity_poly.pdbx_seq_one_letter_code
_entity_poly.pdbx_strand_id
1 'polypeptide(L)'
;MNRLFHRLLYLSLLLASLSACAAPHQVMVNPEDGTSVDCSTWGSGILGTTIAVATHKDCVDRLRAKGYITAEEAQTKGIKAGGTSGALGAASGSAMGTIRITSDPPGAIIFAGKPGSTLVQIPGYYTPRNAAPAAGTKTWPPFCYRVELKGYKVSETICRPEETGDRHIHFTLAPDPDAKDTDKNL
;
A
#
# COMPACT_ATOMS: atom_id res chain seq x y z
N MET A 1 46.60 -1.78 -27.93
CA MET A 1 45.67 -1.51 -26.81
C MET A 1 44.21 -1.22 -27.22
N ASN A 2 43.87 -0.90 -28.48
CA ASN A 2 42.48 -0.49 -28.83
C ASN A 2 41.42 -1.61 -28.95
N ARG A 3 41.80 -2.86 -29.29
CA ARG A 3 40.82 -3.94 -29.53
C ARG A 3 40.18 -4.48 -28.25
N LEU A 4 40.90 -4.49 -27.13
CA LEU A 4 40.38 -4.92 -25.84
C LEU A 4 39.40 -3.88 -25.27
N PHE A 5 39.71 -2.60 -25.44
CA PHE A 5 38.87 -1.48 -24.99
C PHE A 5 37.53 -1.45 -25.73
N HIS A 6 37.52 -1.70 -27.05
CA HIS A 6 36.27 -1.83 -27.82
C HIS A 6 35.42 -3.03 -27.39
N ARG A 7 36.03 -4.19 -27.09
CA ARG A 7 35.29 -5.36 -26.60
C ARG A 7 34.66 -5.12 -25.23
N LEU A 8 35.37 -4.45 -24.33
CA LEU A 8 34.84 -4.07 -23.01
C LEU A 8 33.70 -3.04 -23.13
N LEU A 9 33.82 -2.07 -24.04
CA LEU A 9 32.77 -1.07 -24.28
C LEU A 9 31.51 -1.69 -24.88
N TYR A 10 31.63 -2.63 -25.82
CA TYR A 10 30.47 -3.34 -26.38
C TYR A 10 29.79 -4.23 -25.33
N LEU A 11 30.57 -4.93 -24.51
CA LEU A 11 30.03 -5.78 -23.45
C LEU A 11 29.29 -4.94 -22.39
N SER A 12 29.83 -3.79 -22.01
CA SER A 12 29.17 -2.89 -21.04
C SER A 12 27.88 -2.28 -21.61
N LEU A 13 27.86 -1.90 -22.89
CA LEU A 13 26.64 -1.42 -23.56
C LEU A 13 25.56 -2.51 -23.60
N LEU A 14 25.95 -3.76 -23.88
CA LEU A 14 25.04 -4.89 -23.98
C LEU A 14 24.48 -5.26 -22.60
N LEU A 15 25.31 -5.25 -21.54
CA LEU A 15 24.84 -5.43 -20.16
C LEU A 15 23.93 -4.28 -19.70
N ALA A 16 24.25 -3.04 -20.05
CA ALA A 16 23.43 -1.87 -19.70
C ALA A 16 22.05 -1.90 -20.38
N SER A 17 21.93 -2.51 -21.56
CA SER A 17 20.65 -2.66 -22.26
C SER A 17 19.71 -3.70 -21.63
N LEU A 18 20.25 -4.62 -20.82
CA LEU A 18 19.47 -5.70 -20.20
C LEU A 18 18.86 -5.33 -18.85
N SER A 19 19.21 -4.18 -18.27
CA SER A 19 18.78 -3.76 -16.93
C SER A 19 17.57 -2.82 -16.91
N ALA A 20 16.78 -2.75 -17.98
CA ALA A 20 15.52 -1.99 -17.96
C ALA A 20 14.51 -2.64 -17.00
N CYS A 21 14.22 -1.96 -15.89
CA CYS A 21 13.17 -2.31 -14.94
C CYS A 21 12.07 -1.25 -15.02
N ALA A 22 10.82 -1.67 -15.16
CA ALA A 22 9.66 -0.80 -15.06
C ALA A 22 8.81 -1.27 -13.87
N ALA A 23 8.54 -0.34 -12.95
CA ALA A 23 7.70 -0.58 -11.78
C ALA A 23 6.68 0.55 -11.64
N PRO A 24 5.73 0.70 -12.58
CA PRO A 24 4.73 1.73 -12.46
C PRO A 24 3.79 1.43 -11.28
N HIS A 25 3.40 2.48 -10.58
CA HIS A 25 2.58 2.42 -9.38
C HIS A 25 1.64 3.63 -9.36
N GLN A 26 0.34 3.37 -9.21
CA GLN A 26 -0.67 4.41 -9.05
C GLN A 26 -1.80 3.90 -8.17
N VAL A 27 -2.16 4.68 -7.15
CA VAL A 27 -3.30 4.37 -6.29
C VAL A 27 -4.52 5.11 -6.82
N MET A 28 -5.58 4.35 -7.05
CA MET A 28 -6.90 4.83 -7.46
C MET A 28 -7.81 4.84 -6.23
N VAL A 29 -8.72 5.81 -6.13
CA VAL A 29 -9.65 6.00 -5.01
C VAL A 29 -11.06 6.15 -5.57
N ASN A 30 -12.02 5.38 -5.05
CA ASN A 30 -13.43 5.57 -5.31
C ASN A 30 -13.92 6.78 -4.49
N PRO A 31 -14.46 7.83 -5.13
CA PRO A 31 -14.93 9.01 -4.42
C PRO A 31 -16.19 8.75 -3.57
N GLU A 32 -16.96 7.69 -3.85
CA GLU A 32 -18.24 7.42 -3.17
C GLU A 32 -18.07 6.81 -1.77
N ASP A 33 -17.21 5.79 -1.66
CA ASP A 33 -16.99 5.02 -0.43
C ASP A 33 -15.56 5.18 0.13
N GLY A 34 -14.71 5.93 -0.58
CA GLY A 34 -13.30 6.14 -0.23
C GLY A 34 -12.40 4.96 -0.51
N THR A 35 -12.90 3.84 -1.06
CA THR A 35 -12.09 2.63 -1.29
C THR A 35 -10.92 2.89 -2.22
N SER A 36 -9.73 2.38 -1.91
CA SER A 36 -8.58 2.51 -2.80
C SER A 36 -8.10 1.19 -3.42
N VAL A 37 -7.57 1.25 -4.63
CA VAL A 37 -7.01 0.12 -5.37
C VAL A 37 -5.63 0.52 -5.87
N ASP A 38 -4.63 -0.33 -5.62
CA ASP A 38 -3.27 -0.12 -6.11
C ASP A 38 -3.08 -0.79 -7.47
N CYS A 39 -2.80 0.01 -8.51
CA CYS A 39 -2.45 -0.44 -9.85
C CYS A 39 -0.93 -0.57 -10.00
N SER A 40 -0.26 -1.32 -9.12
CA SER A 40 1.17 -1.59 -9.20
C SER A 40 1.48 -2.81 -10.05
N THR A 41 2.50 -2.70 -10.90
CA THR A 41 3.00 -3.82 -11.71
C THR A 41 4.53 -3.77 -11.74
N TRP A 42 5.19 -4.91 -11.97
CA TRP A 42 6.64 -4.98 -12.07
C TRP A 42 7.02 -5.82 -13.29
N GLY A 43 8.07 -5.38 -13.99
CA GLY A 43 8.58 -6.08 -15.16
C GLY A 43 10.07 -5.81 -15.36
N SER A 44 10.81 -6.86 -15.70
CA SER A 44 12.24 -6.80 -16.02
C SER A 44 12.49 -7.14 -17.48
N GLY A 45 13.45 -6.44 -18.09
CA GLY A 45 13.80 -6.62 -19.50
C GLY A 45 12.72 -6.09 -20.45
N ILE A 46 13.01 -6.12 -21.75
CA ILE A 46 12.20 -5.45 -22.79
C ILE A 46 10.76 -5.99 -22.86
N LEU A 47 10.58 -7.30 -22.72
CA LEU A 47 9.25 -7.91 -22.72
C LEU A 47 8.52 -7.69 -21.39
N GLY A 48 9.23 -7.76 -20.26
CA GLY A 48 8.62 -7.54 -18.95
C GLY A 48 8.13 -6.10 -18.78
N THR A 49 8.91 -5.12 -19.21
CA THR A 49 8.54 -3.70 -19.10
C THR A 49 7.31 -3.36 -19.94
N THR A 50 7.21 -3.86 -21.18
CA THR A 50 6.05 -3.60 -22.05
C THR A 50 4.76 -4.21 -21.48
N ILE A 51 4.82 -5.43 -20.95
CA ILE A 51 3.68 -6.08 -20.30
C ILE A 51 3.27 -5.36 -19.02
N ALA A 52 4.24 -4.96 -18.18
CA ALA A 52 3.97 -4.22 -16.95
C ALA A 52 3.25 -2.90 -17.26
N VAL A 53 3.74 -2.13 -18.23
CA VAL A 53 3.10 -0.88 -18.65
C VAL A 53 1.70 -1.10 -19.20
N ALA A 54 1.49 -2.12 -20.05
CA ALA A 54 0.16 -2.43 -20.59
C ALA A 54 -0.84 -2.84 -19.49
N THR A 55 -0.39 -3.68 -18.55
CA THR A 55 -1.23 -4.16 -17.43
C THR A 55 -1.56 -3.03 -16.47
N HIS A 56 -0.59 -2.17 -16.15
CA HIS A 56 -0.82 -0.98 -15.35
C HIS A 56 -1.85 -0.05 -16.01
N LYS A 57 -1.72 0.18 -17.31
CA LYS A 57 -2.66 1.01 -18.07
C LYS A 57 -4.07 0.42 -18.06
N ASP A 58 -4.23 -0.89 -18.30
CA ASP A 58 -5.55 -1.54 -18.25
C ASP A 58 -6.19 -1.43 -16.85
N CYS A 59 -5.41 -1.58 -15.78
CA CYS A 59 -5.90 -1.38 -14.41
C CYS A 59 -6.46 0.04 -14.20
N VAL A 60 -5.68 1.06 -14.56
CA VAL A 60 -6.07 2.48 -14.41
C VAL A 60 -7.30 2.79 -15.26
N ASP A 61 -7.32 2.38 -16.52
CA ASP A 61 -8.41 2.67 -17.45
C ASP A 61 -9.73 2.01 -16.98
N ARG A 62 -9.69 0.76 -16.50
CA ARG A 62 -10.86 0.07 -15.95
C ARG A 62 -11.41 0.73 -14.70
N LEU A 63 -10.55 1.19 -13.80
CA LEU A 63 -10.98 1.85 -12.58
C LEU A 63 -11.51 3.27 -12.86
N ARG A 64 -10.87 4.02 -13.77
CA ARG A 64 -11.42 5.30 -14.24
C ARG A 64 -12.79 5.13 -14.89
N ALA A 65 -13.00 4.09 -15.69
CA ALA A 65 -14.31 3.78 -16.27
C ALA A 65 -15.40 3.48 -15.21
N LYS A 66 -15.00 3.07 -13.99
CA LYS A 66 -15.87 2.87 -12.83
C LYS A 66 -16.00 4.11 -11.94
N GLY A 67 -15.44 5.25 -12.33
CA GLY A 67 -15.51 6.50 -11.55
C GLY A 67 -14.44 6.67 -10.48
N TYR A 68 -13.44 5.79 -10.42
CA TYR A 68 -12.28 5.99 -9.55
C TYR A 68 -11.44 7.17 -10.07
N ILE A 69 -10.90 7.93 -9.12
CA ILE A 69 -9.98 9.05 -9.34
C ILE A 69 -8.59 8.70 -8.80
N THR A 70 -7.55 9.44 -9.16
CA THR A 70 -6.23 9.20 -8.57
C THR A 70 -6.19 9.64 -7.11
N ALA A 71 -5.23 9.14 -6.33
CA ALA A 71 -5.04 9.58 -4.95
C ALA A 71 -4.78 11.10 -4.85
N GLU A 72 -4.07 11.69 -5.81
CA GLU A 72 -3.83 13.14 -5.89
C GLU A 72 -5.13 13.92 -6.17
N GLU A 73 -5.96 13.41 -7.09
CA GLU A 73 -7.29 13.97 -7.39
C GLU A 73 -8.23 13.85 -6.18
N ALA A 74 -8.12 12.78 -5.39
CA ALA A 74 -8.89 12.60 -4.16
C ALA A 74 -8.47 13.62 -3.08
N GLN A 75 -7.15 13.83 -2.89
CA GLN A 75 -6.63 14.81 -1.94
C GLN A 75 -7.08 16.23 -2.26
N THR A 76 -6.99 16.64 -3.53
CA THR A 76 -7.44 17.98 -3.96
C THR A 76 -8.94 18.21 -3.77
N LYS A 77 -9.75 17.14 -3.78
CA LYS A 77 -11.20 17.19 -3.53
C LYS A 77 -11.57 17.02 -2.05
N GLY A 78 -10.59 16.91 -1.15
CA GLY A 78 -10.83 16.68 0.28
C GLY A 78 -11.41 15.29 0.60
N ILE A 79 -11.31 14.35 -0.35
CA ILE A 79 -11.79 12.98 -0.17
C ILE A 79 -10.72 12.22 0.60
N LYS A 80 -11.04 11.84 1.84
CA LYS A 80 -10.17 10.99 2.66
C LYS A 80 -10.16 9.60 2.03
N ALA A 81 -9.07 9.23 1.38
CA ALA A 81 -8.89 7.88 0.86
C ALA A 81 -9.02 6.88 2.02
N GLY A 82 -10.12 6.13 2.04
CA GLY A 82 -10.22 4.89 2.78
C GLY A 82 -9.17 3.95 2.21
N GLY A 83 -8.28 3.46 3.06
CA GLY A 83 -7.14 2.70 2.56
C GLY A 83 -7.56 1.44 1.79
N THR A 84 -6.58 0.88 1.09
CA THR A 84 -6.76 0.07 -0.10
C THR A 84 -7.66 -1.15 0.10
N SER A 85 -8.90 -1.12 -0.38
CA SER A 85 -9.68 -2.33 -0.63
C SER A 85 -9.45 -2.79 -2.07
N GLY A 86 -8.52 -3.73 -2.22
CA GLY A 86 -8.17 -4.27 -3.52
C GLY A 86 -9.39 -4.77 -4.31
N ALA A 87 -9.38 -4.47 -5.61
CA ALA A 87 -10.21 -5.13 -6.59
C ALA A 87 -9.33 -5.65 -7.73
N LEU A 88 -8.95 -6.93 -7.60
CA LEU A 88 -8.98 -7.95 -8.64
C LEU A 88 -8.29 -7.66 -9.99
N GLY A 89 -7.08 -8.21 -10.11
CA GLY A 89 -6.86 -9.27 -11.10
C GLY A 89 -5.81 -9.02 -12.19
N ALA A 90 -4.65 -9.65 -12.03
CA ALA A 90 -4.06 -10.45 -13.11
C ALA A 90 -3.30 -11.65 -12.50
N ALA A 91 -3.71 -12.82 -12.95
CA ALA A 91 -3.24 -14.17 -12.61
C ALA A 91 -1.78 -14.29 -12.15
N SER A 92 -1.62 -14.68 -10.89
CA SER A 92 -0.61 -15.65 -10.46
C SER A 92 -1.14 -16.27 -9.18
N GLY A 93 -1.17 -17.60 -9.10
CA GLY A 93 -1.61 -18.36 -7.92
C GLY A 93 -0.66 -18.16 -6.73
N SER A 94 -0.54 -16.93 -6.24
CA SER A 94 0.34 -16.59 -5.14
C SER A 94 -0.42 -16.85 -3.85
N ALA A 95 -0.20 -18.05 -3.31
CA ALA A 95 -0.64 -18.46 -2.00
C ALA A 95 0.08 -17.64 -0.90
N MET A 96 0.01 -16.31 -0.92
CA MET A 96 0.64 -15.41 0.04
C MET A 96 -0.42 -14.93 1.03
N GLY A 97 -0.14 -15.01 2.33
CA GLY A 97 -1.08 -14.57 3.36
C GLY A 97 -1.28 -13.06 3.35
N THR A 98 -2.49 -12.56 3.48
CA THR A 98 -2.81 -11.12 3.49
C THR A 98 -3.06 -10.63 4.91
N ILE A 99 -2.73 -9.38 5.23
CA ILE A 99 -3.18 -8.73 6.47
C ILE A 99 -4.19 -7.65 6.14
N ARG A 100 -5.33 -7.69 6.82
CA ARG A 100 -6.37 -6.67 6.77
C ARG A 100 -6.44 -5.96 8.11
N ILE A 101 -6.18 -4.66 8.13
CA ILE A 101 -6.27 -3.79 9.31
C ILE A 101 -7.46 -2.86 9.10
N THR A 102 -8.40 -2.82 10.02
CA THR A 102 -9.65 -2.04 9.90
C THR A 102 -9.93 -1.28 11.18
N SER A 103 -10.67 -0.18 11.08
CA SER A 103 -11.22 0.47 12.27
C SER A 103 -12.62 1.00 12.03
N ASP A 104 -13.34 1.22 13.12
CA ASP A 104 -14.61 1.94 13.14
C ASP A 104 -14.53 3.13 14.10
N PRO A 105 -14.62 4.39 13.61
CA PRO A 105 -14.72 4.77 12.18
C PRO A 105 -13.40 4.55 11.40
N PRO A 106 -13.45 4.58 10.05
CA PRO A 106 -12.27 4.45 9.19
C PRO A 106 -11.42 5.73 9.14
N GLY A 107 -10.24 5.65 8.52
CA GLY A 107 -9.32 6.77 8.31
C GLY A 107 -8.34 7.00 9.46
N ALA A 108 -8.23 6.05 10.40
CA ALA A 108 -7.30 6.14 11.52
C ALA A 108 -5.86 5.86 11.06
N ILE A 109 -4.91 6.63 11.58
CA ILE A 109 -3.46 6.47 11.33
C ILE A 109 -3.00 5.16 11.95
N ILE A 110 -2.24 4.36 11.20
CA ILE A 110 -1.72 3.08 11.69
C ILE A 110 -0.29 3.26 12.23
N PHE A 111 -0.11 2.83 13.47
CA PHE A 111 1.17 2.68 14.15
C PHE A 111 1.51 1.19 14.23
N ALA A 112 2.77 0.84 13.99
CA ALA A 112 3.18 -0.56 14.07
C ALA A 112 4.64 -0.72 14.53
N GLY A 113 4.95 -1.87 15.12
CA GLY A 113 6.29 -2.19 15.60
C GLY A 113 6.41 -3.62 16.10
N LYS A 114 7.63 -4.06 16.41
CA LYS A 114 7.87 -5.35 17.05
C LYS A 114 7.34 -5.34 18.50
N PRO A 115 6.94 -6.49 19.06
CA PRO A 115 6.61 -6.58 20.48
C PRO A 115 7.72 -6.02 21.37
N GLY A 116 7.35 -5.21 22.36
CA GLY A 116 8.31 -4.56 23.28
C GLY A 116 9.06 -3.36 22.70
N SER A 117 8.81 -2.97 21.44
CA SER A 117 9.38 -1.76 20.84
C SER A 117 8.37 -0.62 20.79
N THR A 118 8.87 0.61 20.64
CA THR A 118 8.03 1.78 20.39
C THR A 118 7.33 1.63 19.03
N LEU A 119 6.00 1.77 19.02
CA LEU A 119 5.24 1.77 17.77
C LEU A 119 5.53 3.05 16.99
N VAL A 120 5.88 2.90 15.72
CA VAL A 120 6.15 4.05 14.84
C VAL A 120 4.95 4.28 13.94
N GLN A 121 4.63 5.56 13.70
CA GLN A 121 3.69 5.93 12.66
C GLN A 121 4.27 5.52 11.31
N ILE A 122 3.46 4.84 10.49
CA ILE A 122 3.85 4.56 9.11
C ILE A 122 3.22 5.64 8.21
N PRO A 123 4.02 6.52 7.58
CA PRO A 123 3.48 7.57 6.70
C PRO A 123 2.61 6.98 5.58
N GLY A 124 1.42 7.55 5.38
CA GLY A 124 0.48 7.10 4.34
C GLY A 124 -0.33 5.84 4.69
N TYR A 125 -0.21 5.30 5.91
CA TYR A 125 -0.96 4.11 6.33
C TYR A 125 -2.17 4.51 7.17
N TYR A 126 -3.36 4.30 6.61
CA TYR A 126 -4.64 4.57 7.24
C TYR A 126 -5.55 3.35 7.18
N THR A 127 -6.47 3.20 8.12
CA THR A 127 -7.51 2.17 8.06
C THR A 127 -8.62 2.54 7.06
N PRO A 128 -9.24 1.55 6.39
CA PRO A 128 -8.82 0.15 6.33
C PRO A 128 -7.54 -0.02 5.49
N ARG A 129 -6.70 -1.01 5.75
CA ARG A 129 -5.51 -1.31 4.94
C ARG A 129 -5.38 -2.80 4.70
N ASN A 130 -5.11 -3.18 3.45
CA ASN A 130 -4.67 -4.52 3.11
C ASN A 130 -3.19 -4.50 2.73
N ALA A 131 -2.41 -5.47 3.22
CA ALA A 131 -1.01 -5.63 2.85
C ALA A 131 -0.63 -7.11 2.68
N ALA A 132 0.40 -7.37 1.90
CA ALA A 132 1.03 -8.68 1.77
C ALA A 132 2.31 -8.74 2.63
N PRO A 133 2.80 -9.93 3.00
CA PRO A 133 4.00 -10.09 3.79
C PRO A 133 5.20 -9.69 2.94
N ALA A 134 6.23 -9.16 3.59
CA ALA A 134 7.49 -8.90 2.90
C ALA A 134 8.08 -10.23 2.39
N ALA A 135 8.61 -10.24 1.17
CA ALA A 135 9.44 -11.31 0.60
C ALA A 135 8.76 -12.65 0.26
N GLY A 136 7.53 -12.65 -0.29
CA GLY A 136 6.99 -13.89 -0.87
C GLY A 136 6.62 -14.97 0.15
N THR A 137 6.80 -14.71 1.44
CA THR A 137 6.51 -15.66 2.52
C THR A 137 5.02 -15.67 2.81
N LYS A 138 4.53 -16.76 3.41
CA LYS A 138 3.18 -16.83 3.98
C LYS A 138 3.13 -16.44 5.45
N THR A 139 4.30 -16.20 6.03
CA THR A 139 4.49 -16.07 7.47
C THR A 139 4.66 -14.62 7.81
N TRP A 140 3.79 -14.14 8.68
CA TRP A 140 3.86 -12.81 9.22
C TRP A 140 4.68 -12.82 10.51
N PRO A 141 5.69 -11.94 10.64
CA PRO A 141 6.43 -11.84 11.89
C PRO A 141 5.51 -11.37 13.03
N PRO A 142 5.92 -11.59 14.30
CA PRO A 142 5.20 -11.04 15.43
C PRO A 142 5.26 -9.52 15.38
N PHE A 143 4.09 -8.87 15.45
CA PHE A 143 3.96 -7.43 15.28
C PHE A 143 2.80 -6.89 16.10
N CYS A 144 2.95 -5.66 16.58
CA CYS A 144 1.93 -4.93 17.33
C CYS A 144 1.43 -3.76 16.51
N TYR A 145 0.14 -3.46 16.64
CA TYR A 145 -0.56 -2.42 15.90
C TYR A 145 -1.38 -1.57 16.87
N ARG A 146 -1.42 -0.27 16.61
CA ARG A 146 -2.29 0.71 17.27
C ARG A 146 -2.79 1.68 16.22
N VAL A 147 -3.98 2.22 16.42
CA VAL A 147 -4.52 3.25 15.53
C VAL A 147 -4.94 4.50 16.29
N GLU A 148 -4.84 5.64 15.63
CA GLU A 148 -5.22 6.94 16.19
C GLU A 148 -6.03 7.74 15.18
N LEU A 149 -7.07 8.42 15.65
CA LEU A 149 -7.92 9.26 14.84
C LEU A 149 -8.28 10.54 15.61
N LYS A 150 -8.16 11.70 14.96
CA LYS A 150 -8.51 13.00 15.58
C LYS A 150 -9.96 12.96 16.07
N GLY A 151 -10.19 13.33 17.33
CA GLY A 151 -11.51 13.32 17.96
C GLY A 151 -11.91 11.99 18.62
N TYR A 152 -11.02 10.99 18.60
CA TYR A 152 -11.23 9.67 19.18
C TYR A 152 -10.11 9.33 20.14
N LYS A 153 -10.41 8.49 21.13
CA LYS A 153 -9.42 7.94 22.05
C LYS A 153 -8.41 7.08 21.27
N VAL A 154 -7.15 7.14 21.68
CA VAL A 154 -6.10 6.24 21.16
C VAL A 154 -6.53 4.78 21.38
N SER A 155 -6.41 3.95 20.35
CA SER A 155 -6.81 2.54 20.46
C SER A 155 -5.92 1.77 21.43
N GLU A 156 -6.39 0.60 21.86
CA GLU A 156 -5.51 -0.40 22.46
C GLU A 156 -4.45 -0.87 21.46
N THR A 157 -3.34 -1.40 21.98
CA THR A 157 -2.30 -2.02 21.17
C THR A 157 -2.61 -3.51 21.02
N ILE A 158 -2.83 -3.97 19.79
CA ILE A 158 -3.06 -5.37 19.48
C ILE A 158 -1.77 -5.99 18.94
N CYS A 159 -1.21 -6.94 19.68
CA CYS A 159 -0.05 -7.72 19.26
C CYS A 159 -0.48 -9.08 18.70
N ARG A 160 0.05 -9.44 17.54
CA ARG A 160 -0.12 -10.76 16.94
C ARG A 160 1.20 -11.53 17.02
N PRO A 161 1.17 -12.83 17.37
CA PRO A 161 2.36 -13.68 17.35
C PRO A 161 2.81 -13.92 15.91
N GLU A 162 3.77 -14.81 15.67
CA GLU A 162 4.05 -15.31 14.33
C GLU A 162 2.92 -16.25 13.87
N GLU A 163 2.42 -16.08 12.65
CA GLU A 163 1.31 -16.86 12.10
C GLU A 163 1.45 -16.95 10.59
N THR A 164 0.95 -18.05 10.03
CA THR A 164 0.95 -18.31 8.59
C THR A 164 -0.44 -18.11 8.02
N GLY A 165 -0.55 -17.41 6.89
CA GLY A 165 -1.82 -17.19 6.19
C GLY A 165 -2.40 -15.79 6.41
N ASP A 166 -3.72 -15.69 6.27
CA ASP A 166 -4.42 -14.42 6.36
C ASP A 166 -4.55 -13.94 7.82
N ARG A 167 -4.47 -12.62 8.00
CA ARG A 167 -4.63 -11.94 9.28
C ARG A 167 -5.67 -10.86 9.19
N HIS A 168 -6.49 -10.75 10.24
CA HIS A 168 -7.42 -9.65 10.40
C HIS A 168 -7.25 -8.99 11.76
N ILE A 169 -7.15 -7.66 11.73
CA ILE A 169 -7.07 -6.81 12.91
C ILE A 169 -8.14 -5.73 12.75
N HIS A 170 -8.99 -5.62 13.76
CA HIS A 170 -10.06 -4.63 13.81
C HIS A 170 -9.94 -3.81 15.08
N PHE A 171 -10.14 -2.50 14.97
CA PHE A 171 -10.14 -1.56 16.08
C PHE A 171 -11.48 -0.83 16.16
N THR A 172 -12.07 -0.79 17.35
CA THR A 172 -13.24 0.05 17.61
C THR A 172 -12.79 1.28 18.38
N LEU A 173 -13.01 2.46 17.80
CA LEU A 173 -12.58 3.72 18.37
C LEU A 173 -13.73 4.42 19.09
N ALA A 174 -13.54 4.70 20.38
CA ALA A 174 -14.48 5.50 21.15
C ALA A 174 -14.21 7.00 20.93
N PRO A 175 -15.24 7.84 20.75
CA PRO A 175 -15.08 9.29 20.73
C PRO A 175 -14.36 9.79 21.98
N ASP A 176 -13.48 10.76 21.80
CA ASP A 176 -12.83 11.44 22.90
C ASP A 176 -13.74 12.58 23.40
N PRO A 177 -14.31 12.50 24.62
CA PRO A 177 -15.19 13.55 25.12
C PRO A 177 -14.49 14.91 25.25
N ASP A 178 -13.15 14.91 25.41
CA ASP A 178 -12.36 16.12 25.66
C ASP A 178 -11.92 16.80 24.35
N ALA A 179 -12.14 16.18 23.19
CA ALA A 179 -11.71 16.72 21.90
C ALA A 179 -12.58 17.87 21.37
N LYS A 180 -13.71 18.21 22.02
CA LYS A 180 -14.70 19.18 21.51
C LYS A 180 -14.32 20.67 21.67
N ASP A 181 -13.22 21.01 22.32
CA ASP A 181 -12.93 22.42 22.68
C ASP A 181 -11.80 23.09 21.88
N THR A 182 -11.16 22.40 20.93
CA THR A 182 -10.01 22.97 20.19
C THR A 182 -10.34 23.69 18.88
N ASP A 183 -11.58 23.61 18.38
CA ASP A 183 -11.98 24.23 17.09
C ASP A 183 -12.79 25.55 17.25
N LYS A 184 -12.93 26.11 18.46
CA LYS A 184 -13.70 27.37 18.69
C LYS A 184 -12.85 28.66 18.77
N ASN A 185 -11.55 28.58 18.53
CA ASN A 185 -10.63 29.72 18.66
C ASN A 185 -9.84 30.05 17.38
N LEU A 186 -10.39 29.77 16.19
CA LEU A 186 -9.88 30.33 14.93
C LEU A 186 -10.91 31.26 14.28
#